data_AF-A0A8J4Y4E0-F1
#
_entry.id   AF-A0A8J4Y4E0-F1
#
_cell.length_a   1.000
_cell.length_b   1.000
_cell.length_c   1.000
_cell.angle_alpha   90.00
_cell.angle_beta   90.00
_cell.angle_gamma   90.00
#
_symmetry.space_group_name_H-M   'P 1'
#
loop_
_entity.id
_entity.type
_entity.pdbx_description
1 polymer ?
#
loop_
_entity_poly.entity_id
_entity_poly.type
_entity_poly.pdbx_seq_one_letter_code
_entity_poly.pdbx_strand_id
1 'polypeptide(L)'
;MSQAVSIWDLRSIERPVLNLDVSKPVTKLSWCPSRVGLVASLCRDSPSIRLHDIHHYTAGGEDQEPAVITRSITPDASTFISAFAWHPTHENRLLTASYTGKLVDYSVQERITLNWSATSALVWTHGKKTLKQVDCHHPVYAHYDDILTAIMTRAQKKYGLYVDKNLAMNGEVTGDISLRNLWTWLDAAKGLATTGNFKLPGGVPYRYQGVW
;
A
#
# COMPACT_ATOMS: atom_id res chain seq x y z
N MET A 1 40.79 7.61 1.43
CA MET A 1 40.36 6.46 2.23
C MET A 1 38.85 6.45 2.25
N SER A 2 38.21 5.35 1.83
CA SER A 2 36.79 5.11 2.07
C SER A 2 36.56 4.99 3.58
N GLN A 3 35.47 5.56 4.08
CA GLN A 3 35.06 5.38 5.47
C GLN A 3 33.89 4.40 5.52
N ALA A 4 33.95 3.48 6.46
CA ALA A 4 32.92 2.48 6.65
C ALA A 4 32.52 2.41 8.13
N VAL A 5 31.27 2.06 8.38
CA VAL A 5 30.78 1.66 9.70
C VAL A 5 30.67 0.15 9.70
N SER A 6 31.52 -0.51 10.48
CA SER A 6 31.53 -1.97 10.59
C SER A 6 30.64 -2.42 11.75
N ILE A 7 29.80 -3.41 11.49
CA ILE A 7 28.94 -4.05 12.49
C ILE A 7 29.55 -5.39 12.86
N TRP A 8 29.69 -5.62 14.15
CA TRP A 8 30.34 -6.80 14.71
C TRP A 8 29.33 -7.63 15.49
N ASP A 9 29.39 -8.95 15.33
CA ASP A 9 28.74 -9.88 16.25
C ASP A 9 29.75 -10.27 17.32
N LEU A 10 29.45 -9.98 18.58
CA LEU A 10 30.37 -10.31 19.68
C LEU A 10 30.50 -11.83 19.89
N ARG A 11 29.62 -12.64 19.31
CA ARG A 11 29.71 -14.10 19.30
C ARG A 11 30.69 -14.63 18.25
N SER A 12 30.99 -13.84 17.22
CA SER A 12 31.93 -14.18 16.13
C SER A 12 32.72 -12.94 15.72
N ILE A 13 33.90 -12.78 16.34
CA ILE A 13 34.74 -11.59 16.20
C ILE A 13 35.83 -11.72 15.13
N GLU A 14 35.83 -12.79 14.34
CA GLU A 14 36.84 -13.03 13.32
C GLU A 14 36.73 -12.05 12.15
N ARG A 15 35.51 -11.64 11.81
CA ARG A 15 35.21 -10.66 10.76
C ARG A 15 33.96 -9.84 11.10
N PRO A 16 33.85 -8.59 10.64
CA PRO A 16 32.60 -7.85 10.77
C PRO A 16 31.50 -8.57 9.99
N VAL A 17 30.29 -8.54 10.53
CA VAL A 17 29.08 -9.10 9.92
C VAL A 17 28.67 -8.28 8.69
N LEU A 18 28.92 -6.97 8.74
CA LEU A 18 28.47 -6.03 7.73
C LEU A 18 29.33 -4.76 7.76
N ASN A 19 29.64 -4.22 6.59
CA ASN A 19 30.24 -2.90 6.45
C ASN A 19 29.24 -1.96 5.75
N LEU A 20 28.95 -0.84 6.39
CA LEU A 20 28.07 0.20 5.84
C LEU A 20 28.93 1.31 5.23
N ASP A 21 28.73 1.59 3.95
CA ASP A 21 29.46 2.65 3.26
C ASP A 21 29.03 4.05 3.73
N VAL A 22 30.02 4.88 4.08
CA VAL A 22 29.78 6.26 4.49
C VAL A 22 30.63 7.22 3.67
N SER A 23 29.99 8.27 3.17
CA SER A 23 30.63 9.28 2.32
C SER A 23 31.42 10.34 3.09
N LYS A 24 31.25 10.43 4.41
CA LYS A 24 31.82 11.47 5.28
C LYS A 24 32.13 10.91 6.68
N PRO A 25 33.00 11.59 7.46
CA PRO A 25 33.20 11.34 8.89
C PRO A 25 31.90 11.19 9.67
N VAL A 26 31.69 10.02 10.25
CA VAL A 26 30.57 9.76 11.16
C VAL A 26 30.85 10.43 12.50
N THR A 27 29.96 11.33 12.92
CA THR A 27 30.05 12.05 14.19
C THR A 27 29.20 11.42 15.28
N LYS A 28 28.15 10.68 14.90
CA LYS A 28 27.29 9.97 15.84
C LYS A 28 26.70 8.70 15.23
N LEU A 29 26.66 7.63 16.02
CA LEU A 29 26.00 6.36 15.71
C LEU A 29 25.12 5.95 16.88
N SER A 30 23.93 5.43 16.60
CA SER A 30 23.06 4.91 17.64
C SER A 30 22.03 3.93 17.08
N TRP A 31 21.93 2.77 17.73
CA TRP A 31 20.85 1.80 17.51
C TRP A 31 19.52 2.37 17.99
N CYS A 32 18.44 2.09 17.25
CA CYS A 32 17.10 2.41 17.69
C CYS A 32 16.73 1.46 18.86
N PRO A 33 16.46 1.98 20.08
CA PRO A 33 16.15 1.14 21.23
C PRO A 33 14.80 0.41 21.06
N SER A 34 13.89 1.01 20.30
CA SER A 34 12.56 0.49 20.07
C SER A 34 12.47 -0.29 18.75
N ARG A 35 13.53 -0.45 17.95
CA ARG A 35 13.47 -1.21 16.70
C ARG A 35 14.74 -2.00 16.43
N VAL A 36 14.59 -3.32 16.41
CA VAL A 36 15.65 -4.27 16.08
C VAL A 36 16.15 -4.01 14.65
N GLY A 37 17.47 -4.05 14.46
CA GLY A 37 18.10 -3.92 13.15
C GLY A 37 18.22 -2.49 12.61
N LEU A 38 17.65 -1.48 13.28
CA LEU A 38 17.73 -0.09 12.83
C LEU A 38 18.89 0.67 13.48
N VAL A 39 19.84 1.12 12.66
CA VAL A 39 20.95 2.00 13.07
C VAL A 39 20.78 3.38 12.44
N ALA A 40 20.97 4.44 13.23
CA ALA A 40 21.16 5.78 12.71
C ALA A 40 22.63 6.18 12.72
N SER A 41 23.07 6.82 11.65
CA SER A 41 24.38 7.46 11.52
C SER A 41 24.24 8.92 11.12
N LEU A 42 24.92 9.80 11.85
CA LEU A 42 25.07 11.21 11.52
C LEU A 42 26.50 11.46 11.04
N CYS A 43 26.62 12.13 9.90
CA CYS A 43 27.91 12.55 9.37
C CYS A 43 28.19 14.02 9.72
N ARG A 44 29.47 14.40 9.74
CA ARG A 44 29.92 15.79 9.89
C ARG A 44 29.29 16.68 8.82
N ASP A 45 28.84 17.86 9.24
CA ASP A 45 28.22 18.88 8.38
C ASP A 45 27.11 18.29 7.50
N SER A 46 26.26 17.45 8.10
CA SER A 46 25.11 16.83 7.44
C SER A 46 23.81 17.43 7.99
N PRO A 47 22.89 17.88 7.11
CA PRO A 47 21.53 18.24 7.50
C PRO A 47 20.64 17.00 7.68
N SER A 48 21.14 15.82 7.31
CA SER A 48 20.38 14.57 7.35
C SER A 48 21.04 13.51 8.22
N ILE A 49 20.19 12.66 8.80
CA ILE A 49 20.58 11.44 9.49
C ILE A 49 20.30 10.29 8.55
N ARG A 50 21.28 9.41 8.35
CA ARG A 50 21.12 8.21 7.55
C ARG A 50 20.70 7.05 8.45
N LEU A 51 19.62 6.39 8.06
CA LEU A 51 19.04 5.23 8.71
C LEU A 51 19.40 3.98 7.89
N HIS A 52 19.88 2.95 8.58
CA HIS A 52 20.27 1.67 8.02
C HIS A 52 19.41 0.60 8.67
N ASP A 53 18.50 0.01 7.89
CA ASP A 53 17.61 -1.06 8.31
C ASP A 53 18.23 -2.39 7.91
N ILE A 54 18.77 -3.11 8.90
CA ILE A 54 19.53 -4.33 8.72
C ILE A 54 18.59 -5.51 8.91
N HIS A 55 18.21 -6.14 7.80
CA HIS A 55 17.37 -7.32 7.82
C HIS A 55 18.23 -8.55 8.14
N HIS A 56 18.04 -9.12 9.33
CA HIS A 56 18.56 -10.45 9.62
C HIS A 56 17.72 -11.48 8.84
N TYR A 57 18.29 -12.03 7.77
CA TYR A 57 17.73 -13.21 7.13
C TYR A 57 18.10 -14.44 7.98
N THR A 58 17.11 -15.09 8.59
CA THR A 58 17.32 -16.31 9.39
C THR A 58 17.21 -17.60 8.55
N ALA A 59 17.35 -17.53 7.22
CA ALA A 59 17.02 -18.65 6.35
C ALA A 59 18.00 -18.91 5.18
N GLY A 60 19.33 -18.84 5.39
CA GLY A 60 20.24 -19.36 4.36
C GLY A 60 21.73 -19.11 4.57
N GLY A 61 22.45 -20.14 5.06
CA GLY A 61 23.92 -20.27 4.99
C GLY A 61 24.74 -19.34 5.89
N GLU A 62 25.86 -19.86 6.41
CA GLU A 62 26.81 -19.09 7.26
C GLU A 62 27.51 -17.93 6.51
N ASP A 63 27.32 -17.82 5.19
CA ASP A 63 28.06 -16.90 4.32
C ASP A 63 27.25 -15.78 3.65
N GLN A 64 25.95 -15.66 3.94
CA GLN A 64 25.13 -14.60 3.31
C GLN A 64 25.23 -13.29 4.10
N GLU A 65 25.72 -12.22 3.46
CA GLU A 65 25.71 -10.87 4.04
C GLU A 65 24.26 -10.39 4.27
N PRO A 66 23.97 -9.74 5.40
CA PRO A 66 22.62 -9.25 5.69
C PRO A 66 22.21 -8.15 4.72
N ALA A 67 20.96 -8.22 4.25
CA ALA A 67 20.42 -7.17 3.39
C ALA A 67 20.21 -5.88 4.20
N VAL A 68 20.69 -4.75 3.65
CA VAL A 68 20.56 -3.44 4.27
C VAL A 68 19.72 -2.52 3.40
N ILE A 69 18.71 -1.90 3.99
CA ILE A 69 17.95 -0.84 3.36
C ILE A 69 18.36 0.49 3.97
N THR A 70 18.94 1.35 3.15
CA THR A 70 19.40 2.68 3.56
C THR A 70 18.41 3.75 3.16
N ARG A 71 18.17 4.72 4.05
CA ARG A 71 17.40 5.94 3.75
C ARG A 71 17.93 7.11 4.56
N SER A 72 17.59 8.33 4.15
CA SER A 72 17.94 9.54 4.89
C SER A 72 16.69 10.24 5.38
N ILE A 73 16.78 10.82 6.57
CA ILE A 73 15.78 11.74 7.11
C ILE A 73 16.41 13.12 7.28
N THR A 74 15.62 14.16 7.06
CA THR A 74 16.04 15.56 7.21
C THR A 74 15.02 16.25 8.11
N PRO A 75 15.19 16.20 9.44
CA PRO A 75 14.28 16.84 10.39
C PRO A 75 14.12 18.34 10.18
N ASP A 76 15.19 19.01 9.74
CA ASP A 76 15.19 20.41 9.38
C ASP A 76 16.18 20.66 8.24
N ALA A 77 15.71 21.19 7.12
CA ALA A 77 16.55 21.46 5.96
C ALA A 77 17.35 22.77 6.08
N SER A 78 17.07 23.61 7.09
CA SER A 78 17.67 24.94 7.23
C SER A 78 19.05 24.94 7.89
N THR A 79 19.49 23.82 8.47
CA THR A 79 20.72 23.77 9.28
C THR A 79 21.34 22.38 9.33
N PHE A 80 22.59 22.30 9.79
CA PHE A 80 23.28 21.03 10.03
C PHE A 80 23.00 20.50 11.43
N ILE A 81 22.89 19.18 11.51
CA ILE A 81 22.62 18.47 12.75
C ILE A 81 23.96 18.23 13.47
N SER A 82 24.01 18.62 14.75
CA SER A 82 25.18 18.40 15.61
C SER A 82 25.04 17.10 16.40
N ALA A 83 23.82 16.72 16.81
CA ALA A 83 23.55 15.48 17.52
C ALA A 83 22.09 15.01 17.34
N PHE A 84 21.85 13.74 17.64
CA PHE A 84 20.50 13.17 17.74
C PHE A 84 20.40 12.18 18.89
N ALA A 85 19.19 11.93 19.40
CA ALA A 85 18.91 10.88 20.38
C ALA A 85 17.57 10.21 20.05
N TRP A 86 17.56 8.88 20.05
CA TRP A 86 16.30 8.14 19.94
C TRP A 86 15.46 8.31 21.21
N HIS A 87 14.15 8.36 21.05
CA HIS A 87 13.26 8.25 22.19
C HIS A 87 13.35 6.82 22.75
N PRO A 88 13.50 6.62 24.08
CA PRO A 88 13.69 5.29 24.67
C PRO A 88 12.47 4.37 24.53
N THR A 89 11.26 4.93 24.67
CA THR A 89 9.99 4.15 24.65
C THR A 89 9.11 4.39 23.42
N HIS A 90 8.93 5.63 22.97
CA HIS A 90 8.18 5.93 21.75
C HIS A 90 8.89 5.41 20.50
N GLU A 91 8.17 4.60 19.73
CA GLU A 91 8.65 4.08 18.44
C GLU A 91 8.84 5.21 17.43
N ASN A 92 9.85 5.05 16.57
CA ASN A 92 10.10 5.93 15.43
C ASN A 92 10.23 7.41 15.78
N ARG A 93 10.62 7.76 17.00
CA ARG A 93 10.77 9.15 17.44
C ARG A 93 12.21 9.41 17.83
N LEU A 94 12.73 10.56 17.41
CA LEU A 94 14.05 11.03 17.78
C LEU A 94 14.04 12.54 17.99
N LEU A 95 14.95 13.00 18.83
CA LEU A 95 15.23 14.40 19.03
C LEU A 95 16.55 14.74 18.33
N THR A 96 16.58 15.80 17.53
CA THR A 96 17.81 16.34 16.93
C THR A 96 18.17 17.68 17.51
N ALA A 97 19.47 17.95 17.61
CA ALA A 97 20.03 19.26 17.89
C ALA A 97 20.83 19.73 16.67
N SER A 98 20.69 21.02 16.32
CA SER A 98 21.50 21.66 15.29
C SER A 98 22.74 22.37 15.86
N TYR A 99 23.66 22.77 14.99
CA TYR A 99 24.76 23.68 15.37
C TYR A 99 24.29 25.09 15.74
N THR A 100 23.07 25.47 15.35
CA THR A 100 22.43 26.74 15.76
C THR A 100 21.73 26.66 17.13
N GLY A 101 21.74 25.48 17.78
CA GLY A 101 21.08 25.25 19.06
C GLY A 101 19.59 24.93 18.97
N LYS A 102 19.04 24.81 17.77
CA LYS A 102 17.63 24.43 17.57
C LYS A 102 17.44 22.94 17.87
N LEU A 103 16.42 22.63 18.66
CA LEU A 103 15.97 21.26 18.92
C LEU A 103 14.74 20.96 18.08
N VAL A 104 14.71 19.78 17.45
CA VAL A 104 13.57 19.31 16.65
C VAL A 104 13.22 17.90 17.10
N ASP A 105 11.98 17.73 17.54
CA ASP A 105 11.37 16.43 17.78
C ASP A 105 10.79 15.91 16.48
N TYR A 106 11.27 14.74 16.04
CA TYR A 106 11.02 14.21 14.72
C TYR A 106 10.47 12.78 14.78
N SER A 107 9.38 12.56 14.05
CA SER A 107 8.80 11.23 13.84
C SER A 107 9.31 10.65 12.52
N VAL A 108 10.15 9.62 12.61
CA VAL A 108 10.63 8.82 11.49
C VAL A 108 9.45 8.10 10.85
N GLN A 109 9.16 8.41 9.60
CA GLN A 109 8.10 7.71 8.88
C GLN A 109 8.57 6.34 8.46
N GLU A 110 7.77 5.31 8.74
CA GLU A 110 8.09 3.95 8.32
C GLU A 110 7.56 3.62 6.93
N ARG A 111 8.24 2.71 6.25
CA ARG A 111 7.69 2.11 5.02
C ARG A 111 6.61 1.14 5.44
N ILE A 112 5.37 1.56 5.27
CA ILE A 112 4.21 0.71 5.46
C ILE A 112 4.09 -0.17 4.23
N THR A 113 4.12 -1.49 4.42
CA THR A 113 3.77 -2.44 3.35
C THR A 113 2.26 -2.43 3.20
N LEU A 114 1.79 -1.99 2.05
CA LEU A 114 0.39 -2.06 1.66
C LEU A 114 0.17 -3.34 0.86
N ASN A 115 -0.86 -4.09 1.22
CA ASN A 115 -1.32 -5.25 0.47
C ASN A 115 -2.80 -5.06 0.14
N TRP A 116 -3.18 -5.37 -1.09
CA TRP A 116 -4.57 -5.35 -1.51
C TRP A 116 -5.05 -6.78 -1.72
N SER A 117 -6.17 -7.14 -1.10
CA SER A 117 -6.82 -8.43 -1.33
C SER A 117 -7.68 -8.40 -2.59
N ALA A 118 -7.95 -9.58 -3.15
CA ALA A 118 -8.87 -9.75 -4.28
C ALA A 118 -10.34 -9.38 -3.94
N THR A 119 -10.66 -9.22 -2.66
CA THR A 119 -11.99 -8.82 -2.15
C THR A 119 -12.04 -7.32 -1.82
N SER A 120 -11.19 -6.50 -2.45
CA SER A 120 -11.09 -5.05 -2.26
C SER A 120 -10.74 -4.59 -0.84
N ALA A 121 -10.23 -5.47 0.02
CA ALA A 121 -9.71 -5.06 1.32
C ALA A 121 -8.25 -4.64 1.23
N LEU A 122 -7.96 -3.41 1.65
CA LEU A 122 -6.64 -2.84 1.80
C LEU A 122 -6.13 -3.17 3.21
N VAL A 123 -5.00 -3.85 3.29
CA VAL A 123 -4.36 -4.27 4.55
C VAL A 123 -2.97 -3.68 4.63
N TRP A 124 -2.59 -3.18 5.81
CA TRP A 124 -1.26 -2.65 6.04
C TRP A 124 -0.74 -2.89 7.43
N THR A 125 0.58 -2.85 7.56
CA THR A 125 1.28 -2.96 8.84
C THR A 125 1.26 -1.61 9.58
N HIS A 126 0.91 -1.65 10.86
CA HIS A 126 0.96 -0.50 11.74
C HIS A 126 1.72 -0.87 13.02
N GLY A 127 2.92 -0.32 13.19
CA GLY A 127 3.82 -0.69 14.27
C GLY A 127 4.23 -2.17 14.21
N LYS A 128 4.64 -2.73 15.35
CA LYS A 128 5.21 -4.08 15.42
C LYS A 128 4.21 -5.24 15.38
N LYS A 129 2.96 -5.01 15.80
CA LYS A 129 2.02 -6.11 16.10
C LYS A 129 0.59 -5.87 15.61
N THR A 130 0.34 -4.78 14.89
CA THR A 130 -1.02 -4.52 14.41
C THR A 130 -1.05 -4.49 12.90
N LEU A 131 -1.94 -5.30 12.34
CA LEU A 131 -2.40 -5.14 10.98
C LEU A 131 -3.65 -4.29 11.03
N LYS A 132 -3.72 -3.33 10.12
CA LYS A 132 -4.91 -2.52 9.88
C LYS A 132 -5.51 -2.96 8.56
N GLN A 133 -6.83 -2.99 8.51
CA GLN A 133 -7.58 -3.37 7.33
C GLN A 133 -8.71 -2.38 7.13
N VAL A 134 -8.95 -2.03 5.87
CA VAL A 134 -10.15 -1.32 5.42
C VAL A 134 -10.69 -2.10 4.24
N ASP A 135 -11.94 -2.55 4.33
CA ASP A 135 -12.64 -3.24 3.25
C ASP A 135 -13.66 -2.32 2.58
N CYS A 136 -14.28 -2.82 1.51
CA CYS A 136 -15.31 -2.10 0.75
C CYS A 136 -16.58 -1.77 1.57
N HIS A 137 -16.75 -2.31 2.78
CA HIS A 137 -17.85 -1.97 3.69
C HIS A 137 -17.51 -0.80 4.61
N HIS A 138 -16.23 -0.40 4.69
CA HIS A 138 -15.82 0.73 5.51
C HIS A 138 -16.38 2.05 4.96
N PRO A 139 -16.89 2.97 5.82
CA PRO A 139 -17.53 4.22 5.37
C PRO A 139 -16.66 5.10 4.46
N VAL A 140 -15.34 4.98 4.56
CA VAL A 140 -14.40 5.71 3.70
C VAL A 140 -14.61 5.38 2.21
N TYR A 141 -15.02 4.15 1.87
CA TYR A 141 -15.29 3.75 0.49
C TYR A 141 -16.58 4.39 -0.05
N ALA A 142 -17.53 4.78 0.80
CA ALA A 142 -18.74 5.48 0.36
C ALA A 142 -18.44 6.89 -0.22
N HIS A 143 -17.25 7.43 0.04
CA HIS A 143 -16.81 8.70 -0.55
C HIS A 143 -16.16 8.54 -1.93
N TYR A 144 -15.90 7.31 -2.37
CA TYR A 144 -15.29 7.01 -3.64
C TYR A 144 -16.30 6.29 -4.55
N ASP A 145 -16.44 6.76 -5.79
CA ASP A 145 -17.23 6.06 -6.81
C ASP A 145 -16.41 4.88 -7.37
N ASP A 146 -16.25 3.83 -6.57
CA ASP A 146 -15.39 2.70 -6.87
C ASP A 146 -16.07 1.68 -7.81
N ILE A 147 -15.69 1.76 -9.09
CA ILE A 147 -16.13 0.82 -10.12
C ILE A 147 -15.76 -0.63 -9.83
N LEU A 148 -14.66 -0.91 -9.12
CA LEU A 148 -14.25 -2.27 -8.80
C LEU A 148 -15.24 -2.93 -7.82
N THR A 149 -15.70 -2.18 -6.82
CA THR A 149 -16.74 -2.63 -5.88
C THR A 149 -18.06 -2.87 -6.61
N ALA A 150 -18.43 -2.02 -7.57
CA ALA A 150 -19.61 -2.22 -8.41
C ALA A 150 -19.50 -3.49 -9.28
N ILE A 151 -18.36 -3.71 -9.94
CA ILE A 151 -18.09 -4.90 -10.75
C ILE A 151 -18.11 -6.17 -9.89
N MET A 152 -17.44 -6.16 -8.73
CA MET A 152 -17.42 -7.29 -7.80
C MET A 152 -18.84 -7.64 -7.33
N THR A 153 -19.62 -6.64 -6.92
CA THR A 153 -21.01 -6.84 -6.47
C THR A 153 -21.87 -7.42 -7.59
N ARG A 154 -21.73 -6.92 -8.82
CA ARG A 154 -22.41 -7.45 -10.01
C ARG A 154 -22.03 -8.90 -10.26
N ALA A 155 -20.74 -9.23 -10.24
CA ALA A 155 -20.24 -10.59 -10.45
C ALA A 155 -20.78 -11.57 -9.40
N GLN A 156 -20.78 -11.19 -8.11
CA GLN A 156 -21.38 -11.99 -7.02
C GLN A 156 -22.88 -12.24 -7.24
N LYS A 157 -23.59 -11.26 -7.83
CA LYS A 157 -25.00 -11.38 -8.23
C LYS A 157 -25.22 -12.12 -9.56
N LYS A 158 -24.17 -12.76 -10.10
CA LYS A 158 -24.19 -13.53 -11.37
C LYS A 158 -24.54 -12.67 -12.58
N TYR A 159 -24.16 -11.39 -12.56
CA TYR A 159 -24.34 -10.49 -13.69
C TYR A 159 -23.73 -11.07 -14.97
N GLY A 160 -24.48 -11.00 -16.07
CA GLY A 160 -24.10 -11.57 -17.36
C GLY A 160 -24.44 -13.05 -17.53
N LEU A 161 -24.87 -13.76 -16.48
CA LEU A 161 -25.19 -15.19 -16.55
C LEU A 161 -26.68 -15.48 -16.77
N TYR A 162 -27.55 -14.47 -16.76
CA TYR A 162 -28.99 -14.65 -17.02
C TYR A 162 -29.34 -14.69 -18.52
N VAL A 163 -28.54 -15.37 -19.34
CA VAL A 163 -28.66 -15.35 -20.81
C VAL A 163 -29.80 -16.23 -21.34
N ASP A 164 -30.12 -17.33 -20.65
CA ASP A 164 -30.99 -18.36 -21.22
C ASP A 164 -32.47 -18.18 -20.90
N LYS A 165 -32.81 -17.52 -19.78
CA LYS A 165 -34.21 -17.42 -19.30
C LYS A 165 -34.80 -16.01 -19.33
N ASN A 166 -34.02 -14.98 -19.00
CA ASN A 166 -34.48 -13.60 -18.96
C ASN A 166 -33.28 -12.64 -18.92
N LEU A 167 -32.96 -11.99 -20.04
CA LEU A 167 -31.80 -11.10 -20.12
C LEU A 167 -31.99 -9.84 -19.26
N ALA A 168 -33.24 -9.38 -19.09
CA ALA A 168 -33.56 -8.21 -18.30
C ALA A 168 -33.19 -8.40 -16.81
N MET A 169 -33.10 -9.63 -16.30
CA MET A 169 -32.60 -9.92 -14.95
C MET A 169 -31.15 -9.45 -14.74
N ASN A 170 -30.33 -9.40 -15.80
CA ASN A 170 -29.00 -8.80 -15.70
C ASN A 170 -29.08 -7.30 -15.38
N GLY A 171 -30.14 -6.61 -15.82
CA GLY A 171 -30.41 -5.20 -15.55
C GLY A 171 -30.75 -4.91 -14.08
N GLU A 172 -31.41 -5.84 -13.38
CA GLU A 172 -31.80 -5.64 -11.97
C GLU A 172 -30.61 -5.68 -11.01
N VAL A 173 -29.51 -6.33 -11.40
CA VAL A 173 -28.32 -6.47 -10.55
C VAL A 173 -27.25 -5.40 -10.81
N THR A 174 -27.47 -4.49 -11.78
CA THR A 174 -26.48 -3.47 -12.18
C THR A 174 -26.27 -2.37 -11.15
N GLY A 175 -27.35 -1.96 -10.45
CA GLY A 175 -27.38 -0.74 -9.66
C GLY A 175 -27.29 0.56 -10.49
N ASP A 176 -27.33 0.47 -11.82
CA ASP A 176 -27.19 1.58 -12.76
C ASP A 176 -28.39 1.61 -13.71
N ILE A 177 -29.08 2.75 -13.77
CA ILE A 177 -30.31 2.94 -14.55
C ILE A 177 -30.05 2.81 -16.05
N SER A 178 -28.97 3.39 -16.56
CA SER A 178 -28.60 3.33 -17.97
C SER A 178 -28.30 1.90 -18.38
N LEU A 179 -27.54 1.18 -17.56
CA LEU A 179 -27.19 -0.22 -17.81
C LEU A 179 -28.42 -1.14 -17.70
N ARG A 180 -29.33 -0.86 -16.74
CA ARG A 180 -30.60 -1.58 -16.64
C ARG A 180 -31.46 -1.40 -17.90
N ASN A 181 -31.59 -0.17 -18.39
CA ASN A 181 -32.36 0.12 -19.60
C ASN A 181 -31.79 -0.61 -20.83
N LEU A 182 -30.46 -0.69 -20.94
CA LEU A 182 -29.80 -1.44 -22.00
C LEU A 182 -30.15 -2.93 -21.95
N TRP A 183 -30.11 -3.56 -20.77
CA TRP A 183 -30.49 -4.97 -20.62
C TRP A 183 -31.95 -5.24 -20.95
N THR A 184 -32.85 -4.35 -20.53
CA THR A 184 -34.27 -4.44 -20.90
C THR A 184 -34.48 -4.31 -22.40
N TRP A 185 -33.74 -3.40 -23.06
CA TRP A 185 -33.78 -3.25 -24.52
C TRP A 185 -33.24 -4.49 -25.24
N LEU A 186 -32.12 -5.06 -24.77
CA LEU A 186 -31.53 -6.28 -25.33
C LEU A 186 -32.48 -7.48 -25.21
N ASP A 187 -33.18 -7.64 -24.08
CA ASP A 187 -34.17 -8.69 -23.88
C ASP A 187 -35.35 -8.54 -24.86
N ALA A 188 -35.87 -7.31 -25.02
CA ALA A 188 -36.91 -7.02 -26.00
C ALA A 188 -36.45 -7.28 -27.45
N ALA A 189 -35.22 -6.89 -27.80
CA ALA A 189 -34.63 -7.14 -29.12
C ALA A 189 -34.45 -8.65 -29.39
N LYS A 190 -34.01 -9.43 -28.41
CA LYS A 190 -33.93 -10.91 -28.51
C LYS A 190 -35.33 -11.52 -28.70
N GLY A 191 -36.32 -11.05 -27.95
CA GLY A 191 -37.72 -11.48 -28.08
C GLY A 191 -38.27 -11.22 -29.49
N LEU A 192 -38.00 -10.04 -30.04
CA LEU A 192 -38.34 -9.64 -31.41
C LEU A 192 -37.67 -10.54 -32.45
N ALA A 193 -36.36 -10.77 -32.34
CA ALA A 193 -35.59 -11.55 -33.31
C ALA A 193 -36.01 -13.04 -33.33
N THR A 194 -36.36 -13.60 -32.17
CA THR A 194 -36.71 -15.03 -32.06
C THR A 194 -38.17 -15.34 -32.37
N THR A 195 -39.10 -14.45 -32.02
CA THR A 195 -40.55 -14.71 -32.18
C THR A 195 -41.18 -13.96 -33.35
N GLY A 196 -40.47 -12.98 -33.95
CA GLY A 196 -40.94 -12.15 -35.05
C GLY A 196 -42.17 -11.27 -34.71
N ASN A 197 -42.57 -11.19 -33.45
CA ASN A 197 -43.78 -10.51 -32.99
C ASN A 197 -43.60 -10.01 -31.54
N PHE A 198 -43.48 -8.69 -31.35
CA PHE A 198 -43.52 -8.09 -30.01
C PHE A 198 -44.93 -7.58 -29.72
N LYS A 199 -45.41 -7.68 -28.48
CA LYS A 199 -46.66 -7.04 -28.06
C LYS A 199 -46.31 -5.79 -27.26
N LEU A 200 -46.73 -4.62 -27.74
CA LEU A 200 -46.61 -3.38 -26.99
C LEU A 200 -47.42 -3.46 -25.67
N PRO A 201 -47.09 -2.65 -24.65
CA PRO A 201 -47.94 -2.48 -23.48
C PRO A 201 -49.37 -2.14 -23.94
N GLY A 202 -50.34 -2.98 -23.58
CA GLY A 202 -51.71 -2.93 -24.13
C GLY A 202 -52.06 -4.07 -25.11
N GLY A 203 -51.14 -5.02 -25.35
CA GLY A 203 -51.43 -6.25 -26.09
C GLY A 203 -51.42 -6.13 -27.61
N VAL A 204 -51.06 -4.96 -28.15
CA VAL A 204 -51.03 -4.71 -29.59
C VAL A 204 -49.80 -5.39 -30.21
N PRO A 205 -49.97 -6.34 -31.15
CA PRO A 205 -48.85 -6.96 -31.85
C PRO A 205 -48.19 -5.95 -32.78
N TYR A 206 -46.88 -5.76 -32.61
CA TYR A 206 -46.03 -4.90 -33.39
C TYR A 206 -44.98 -5.76 -34.12
N ARG A 207 -45.01 -5.73 -35.45
CA ARG A 207 -43.99 -6.30 -36.32
C ARG A 207 -43.12 -5.15 -36.82
N TYR A 208 -41.85 -5.10 -36.41
CA TYR A 208 -40.89 -4.18 -37.02
C TYR A 208 -40.62 -4.65 -38.47
N GLN A 209 -40.92 -3.81 -39.46
CA GLN A 209 -40.37 -4.00 -40.80
C GLN A 209 -38.92 -3.48 -40.77
N GLY A 210 -37.92 -4.35 -40.96
CA GLY A 210 -36.55 -3.90 -41.23
C GLY A 210 -35.39 -4.56 -40.48
N VAL A 211 -35.53 -5.77 -39.93
CA VAL A 211 -34.36 -6.59 -39.60
C VAL A 211 -34.19 -7.65 -40.68
N TRP A 212 -33.19 -7.44 -41.55
CA TRP A 212 -32.67 -8.44 -42.49
C TRP A 212 -31.56 -9.25 -41.82
#